data_AF-A0A941X3T4-F1
#
_entry.id   AF-A0A941X3T4-F1
#
_cell.length_a   1.000
_cell.length_b   1.000
_cell.length_c   1.000
_cell.angle_alpha   90.00
_cell.angle_beta   90.00
_cell.angle_gamma   90.00
#
_symmetry.space_group_name_H-M   'P 1'
#
loop_
_entity.id
_entity.type
_entity.pdbx_description
1 polymer ?
#
loop_
_entity_poly.entity_id
_entity_poly.type
_entity_poly.pdbx_seq_one_letter_code
_entity_poly.pdbx_strand_id
1 'polypeptide(L)'
;MFLLVSTMVVFTSCKDDDEPNGGGGTAGNSAISELAVTPNADVKYGDEVTLTAKFADEKGLRQYMISVSNANGAFYETTKMLTGKTYDMNEKIALPLPKNAVAGDLTISVTVKNSSNELSTEEVGIKGVTLPTFDALYLALDNNLVYTMEKDGNVFSVEDFIPAGATGKIYANSNKTGMSWGMEGDEIIALGKDNIVFGGEEEAYFKISFNAVSFELTLGNAQNWSPISESLYIFGTISGHWDDNDAPDNGIWVERSKTKMQGYQNGNRKYWAWTPPSDGTGSVETDMWGAIVAGQFYFREGGKDNFLTFANRQLTLGAEDKAASFSITLGGAFSMKVFKEGEEYTKVELSDGTRTLAYTNEGIYINGALAPSAISFCGSSLALIDGEYFSYEGLAQLTKDQTVTAEGVDLSMAYCDHDVFTGAGNPTWKMIAPTGEYLIRLDAFSGTVYVMNNVGYPDVIYMDGWCWNRFMGIERGSWNEKTRLTLYRTSPTANTYQAIATILPWGGDVSFWAAPYTAEEYGKYCISAKYFDGVTPAGDSGLLLPVPTEETYYKIVVDLKDGFTIDKENLDGNYYTIVPANGKKFTVTFTPTTL
;
A
#
# COMPACT_ATOMS: atom_id res chain seq x y z
N MET A 1 -63.55 20.00 -4.14
CA MET A 1 -64.43 19.85 -5.31
C MET A 1 -63.59 19.89 -6.56
N PHE A 2 -63.22 18.73 -7.11
CA PHE A 2 -63.41 18.29 -8.50
C PHE A 2 -62.62 16.99 -8.70
N LEU A 3 -63.34 15.95 -9.11
CA LEU A 3 -62.82 14.66 -9.54
C LEU A 3 -61.89 14.83 -10.75
N LEU A 4 -60.85 14.00 -10.85
CA LEU A 4 -60.40 13.51 -12.15
C LEU A 4 -60.38 11.98 -12.13
N VAL A 5 -61.17 11.42 -13.04
CA VAL A 5 -61.41 10.01 -13.31
C VAL A 5 -60.26 9.51 -14.19
N SER A 6 -59.62 8.41 -13.80
CA SER A 6 -58.74 7.66 -14.71
C SER A 6 -59.51 6.45 -15.25
N THR A 7 -59.76 6.49 -16.55
CA THR A 7 -60.43 5.46 -17.35
C THR A 7 -59.55 4.23 -17.50
N MET A 8 -60.07 3.09 -17.05
CA MET A 8 -59.63 1.74 -17.37
C MET A 8 -60.06 1.40 -18.80
N VAL A 9 -59.14 0.98 -19.67
CA VAL A 9 -59.47 0.21 -20.88
C VAL A 9 -58.51 -0.98 -20.98
N VAL A 10 -59.12 -2.15 -21.01
CA VAL A 10 -58.53 -3.49 -21.07
C VAL A 10 -58.37 -3.88 -22.54
N PHE A 11 -57.25 -4.52 -22.90
CA PHE A 11 -57.18 -5.42 -24.05
C PHE A 11 -56.61 -6.79 -23.62
N THR A 12 -57.55 -7.71 -23.40
CA THR A 12 -57.56 -9.13 -23.82
C THR A 12 -56.24 -9.91 -23.82
N SER A 13 -56.00 -10.68 -22.75
CA SER A 13 -55.25 -11.93 -22.84
C SER A 13 -56.19 -13.02 -23.38
N CYS A 14 -55.86 -13.60 -24.53
CA CYS A 14 -56.48 -14.85 -24.96
C CYS A 14 -56.05 -15.96 -23.98
N LYS A 15 -57.04 -16.62 -23.37
CA LYS A 15 -56.89 -17.85 -22.60
C LYS A 15 -56.65 -19.04 -23.54
N ASP A 16 -55.95 -20.05 -23.04
CA ASP A 16 -56.45 -21.42 -23.09
C ASP A 16 -56.29 -22.06 -21.70
N ASP A 17 -57.25 -22.92 -21.41
CA ASP A 17 -57.72 -23.38 -20.10
C ASP A 17 -56.91 -24.52 -19.45
N ASP A 18 -57.13 -24.64 -18.13
CA ASP A 18 -57.02 -25.80 -17.22
C ASP A 18 -56.07 -26.97 -17.53
N GLU A 19 -55.09 -27.21 -16.65
CA GLU A 19 -54.84 -28.50 -15.95
C GLU A 19 -53.75 -28.39 -14.84
N PRO A 20 -53.63 -29.33 -13.87
CA PRO A 20 -54.29 -29.24 -12.58
C PRO A 20 -53.35 -29.09 -11.37
N ASN A 21 -53.96 -28.67 -10.25
CA ASN A 21 -53.38 -28.77 -8.92
C ASN A 21 -53.35 -30.25 -8.48
N GLY A 22 -52.17 -30.77 -8.15
CA GLY A 22 -51.98 -31.96 -7.31
C GLY A 22 -51.80 -33.32 -8.02
N GLY A 23 -50.65 -33.96 -7.78
CA GLY A 23 -50.50 -35.41 -7.91
C GLY A 23 -49.17 -35.90 -8.48
N GLY A 24 -48.21 -36.17 -7.59
CA GLY A 24 -47.15 -37.17 -7.75
C GLY A 24 -46.48 -37.30 -9.14
N GLY A 25 -45.49 -36.46 -9.40
CA GLY A 25 -44.51 -36.66 -10.46
C GLY A 25 -43.13 -36.90 -9.85
N THR A 26 -42.59 -38.09 -10.09
CA THR A 26 -41.25 -38.61 -9.79
C THR A 26 -40.14 -37.55 -9.69
N ALA A 27 -39.30 -37.69 -8.66
CA ALA A 27 -38.02 -37.00 -8.49
C ALA A 27 -37.24 -36.92 -9.81
N GLY A 28 -37.26 -35.75 -10.45
CA GLY A 28 -36.31 -35.42 -11.49
C GLY A 28 -34.96 -35.21 -10.82
N ASN A 29 -33.93 -35.90 -11.30
CA ASN A 29 -32.56 -35.85 -10.78
C ASN A 29 -32.22 -34.45 -10.26
N SER A 30 -31.94 -34.32 -8.95
CA SER A 30 -31.45 -33.07 -8.38
C SER A 30 -30.24 -32.64 -9.21
N ALA A 31 -30.31 -31.44 -9.81
CA ALA A 31 -29.21 -30.91 -10.59
C ALA A 31 -27.99 -30.61 -9.72
N ILE A 32 -28.06 -30.83 -8.39
CA ILE A 32 -27.03 -30.53 -7.40
C ILE A 32 -26.71 -31.82 -6.64
N SER A 33 -25.43 -32.11 -6.46
CA SER A 33 -24.95 -33.23 -5.65
C SER A 33 -23.70 -32.81 -4.88
N GLU A 34 -23.36 -33.55 -3.81
CA GLU A 34 -22.15 -33.31 -3.00
C GLU A 34 -22.06 -31.88 -2.42
N LEU A 35 -23.20 -31.24 -2.09
CA LEU A 35 -23.20 -29.94 -1.43
C LEU A 35 -22.58 -30.07 -0.04
N ALA A 36 -21.50 -29.35 0.19
CA ALA A 36 -20.80 -29.31 1.47
C ALA A 36 -20.24 -27.91 1.74
N VAL A 37 -20.10 -27.59 3.03
CA VAL A 37 -19.44 -26.37 3.51
C VAL A 37 -18.31 -26.74 4.46
N THR A 38 -17.15 -26.08 4.33
CA THR A 38 -15.99 -26.31 5.21
C THR A 38 -15.31 -24.98 5.54
N PRO A 39 -15.07 -24.68 6.84
CA PRO A 39 -15.59 -25.37 8.02
C PRO A 39 -17.13 -25.23 8.15
N ASN A 40 -17.77 -26.19 8.85
CA ASN A 40 -19.22 -26.21 9.09
C ASN A 40 -19.63 -25.95 10.56
N ALA A 41 -18.67 -25.62 11.40
CA ALA A 41 -18.83 -25.25 12.81
C ALA A 41 -17.63 -24.41 13.25
N ASP A 42 -17.68 -23.85 14.46
CA ASP A 42 -16.60 -23.07 15.08
C ASP A 42 -16.17 -21.85 14.26
N VAL A 43 -17.13 -21.24 13.55
CA VAL A 43 -16.94 -20.00 12.78
C VAL A 43 -17.66 -18.83 13.40
N LYS A 44 -17.19 -17.62 13.07
CA LYS A 44 -17.88 -16.35 13.33
C LYS A 44 -18.34 -15.72 12.02
N TYR A 45 -19.29 -14.79 12.09
CA TYR A 45 -19.56 -13.95 10.93
C TYR A 45 -18.27 -13.22 10.51
N GLY A 46 -18.05 -13.12 9.20
CA GLY A 46 -16.82 -12.61 8.59
C GLY A 46 -15.79 -13.67 8.20
N ASP A 47 -15.86 -14.87 8.79
CA ASP A 47 -14.96 -15.96 8.40
C ASP A 47 -15.28 -16.45 6.98
N GLU A 48 -14.23 -16.87 6.27
CA GLU A 48 -14.37 -17.50 4.96
C GLU A 48 -14.72 -18.98 5.12
N VAL A 49 -15.76 -19.43 4.42
CA VAL A 49 -16.09 -20.85 4.27
C VAL A 49 -16.02 -21.24 2.79
N THR A 50 -15.60 -22.48 2.54
CA THR A 50 -15.57 -23.06 1.21
C THR A 50 -16.83 -23.89 0.99
N LEU A 51 -17.60 -23.54 -0.04
CA LEU A 51 -18.80 -24.23 -0.50
C LEU A 51 -18.47 -25.03 -1.75
N THR A 52 -18.67 -26.35 -1.69
CA THR A 52 -18.48 -27.25 -2.83
C THR A 52 -19.79 -27.90 -3.21
N ALA A 53 -20.03 -28.06 -4.50
CA ALA A 53 -21.14 -28.87 -5.03
C ALA A 53 -20.86 -29.25 -6.48
N LYS A 54 -21.53 -30.27 -6.98
CA LYS A 54 -21.51 -30.66 -8.39
C LYS A 54 -22.86 -30.43 -9.02
N PHE A 55 -22.87 -29.67 -10.10
CA PHE A 55 -24.06 -29.42 -10.88
C PHE A 55 -24.09 -30.28 -12.14
N ALA A 56 -25.22 -30.90 -12.46
CA ALA A 56 -25.39 -31.67 -13.69
C ALA A 56 -26.85 -31.62 -14.18
N ASP A 57 -27.05 -31.21 -15.44
CA ASP A 57 -28.37 -31.15 -16.07
C ASP A 57 -28.27 -31.44 -17.59
N GLU A 58 -29.10 -32.33 -18.11
CA GLU A 58 -29.06 -32.75 -19.51
C GLU A 58 -29.50 -31.66 -20.51
N LYS A 59 -30.36 -30.74 -20.06
CA LYS A 59 -30.92 -29.62 -20.84
C LYS A 59 -29.98 -28.40 -20.82
N GLY A 60 -29.03 -28.36 -19.88
CA GLY A 60 -27.99 -27.34 -19.76
C GLY A 60 -28.25 -26.36 -18.63
N LEU A 61 -27.19 -25.91 -17.96
CA LEU A 61 -27.19 -25.00 -16.83
C LEU A 61 -27.25 -23.53 -17.28
N ARG A 62 -27.96 -22.68 -16.54
CA ARG A 62 -28.09 -21.25 -16.84
C ARG A 62 -27.50 -20.35 -15.74
N GLN A 63 -27.79 -20.65 -14.48
CA GLN A 63 -27.25 -19.91 -13.34
C GLN A 63 -27.36 -20.74 -12.07
N TYR A 64 -26.63 -20.35 -11.03
CA TYR A 64 -26.91 -20.75 -9.66
C TYR A 64 -26.94 -19.53 -8.75
N MET A 65 -27.67 -19.67 -7.65
CA MET A 65 -27.80 -18.68 -6.61
C MET A 65 -27.38 -19.31 -5.29
N ILE A 66 -26.55 -18.60 -4.52
CA ILE A 66 -26.23 -18.93 -3.13
C ILE A 66 -27.02 -17.96 -2.27
N SER A 67 -27.81 -18.47 -1.31
CA SER A 67 -28.53 -17.69 -0.32
C SER A 67 -28.08 -18.11 1.09
N VAL A 68 -27.80 -17.15 1.96
CA VAL A 68 -27.47 -17.41 3.37
C VAL A 68 -28.61 -16.88 4.24
N SER A 69 -29.09 -17.75 5.14
CA SER A 69 -30.22 -17.48 6.00
C SER A 69 -29.99 -17.93 7.43
N ASN A 70 -30.77 -17.36 8.35
CA ASN A 70 -30.89 -17.80 9.73
C ASN A 70 -32.38 -17.94 10.09
N ALA A 71 -32.69 -18.11 11.38
CA ALA A 71 -34.08 -18.21 11.86
C ALA A 71 -34.98 -16.99 11.52
N ASN A 72 -34.38 -15.84 11.19
CA ASN A 72 -35.09 -14.61 10.83
C ASN A 72 -35.27 -14.43 9.31
N GLY A 73 -34.72 -15.34 8.48
CA GLY A 73 -34.81 -15.30 7.02
C GLY A 73 -33.46 -15.17 6.31
N ALA A 74 -33.52 -15.02 4.99
CA ALA A 74 -32.35 -14.79 4.14
C ALA A 74 -31.86 -13.34 4.26
N PHE A 75 -30.55 -13.15 4.29
CA PHE A 75 -29.91 -11.83 4.43
C PHE A 75 -28.72 -11.62 3.49
N TYR A 76 -28.43 -12.61 2.65
CA TYR A 76 -27.42 -12.50 1.61
C TYR A 76 -27.80 -13.41 0.45
N GLU A 77 -27.69 -12.87 -0.77
CA GLU A 77 -27.91 -13.63 -2.00
C GLU A 77 -26.87 -13.22 -3.05
N THR A 78 -26.32 -14.20 -3.76
CA THR A 78 -25.48 -13.94 -4.93
C THR A 78 -25.85 -14.90 -6.06
N THR A 79 -25.87 -14.39 -7.28
CA THR A 79 -26.21 -15.16 -8.49
C THR A 79 -25.05 -15.17 -9.46
N LYS A 80 -24.67 -16.34 -9.96
CA LYS A 80 -23.68 -16.48 -11.03
C LYS A 80 -24.26 -17.22 -12.23
N MET A 81 -23.89 -16.75 -13.41
CA MET A 81 -24.30 -17.36 -14.67
C MET A 81 -23.44 -18.58 -15.00
N LEU A 82 -24.05 -19.59 -15.61
CA LEU A 82 -23.40 -20.83 -16.02
C LEU A 82 -23.60 -21.04 -17.53
N THR A 83 -22.71 -21.86 -18.10
CA THR A 83 -22.86 -22.41 -19.46
C THR A 83 -22.44 -23.89 -19.45
N GLY A 84 -23.04 -24.70 -20.33
CA GLY A 84 -22.76 -26.13 -20.42
C GLY A 84 -23.73 -26.99 -19.61
N LYS A 85 -23.41 -28.28 -19.45
CA LYS A 85 -24.28 -29.27 -18.81
C LYS A 85 -23.84 -29.67 -17.40
N THR A 86 -22.59 -29.39 -17.06
CA THR A 86 -21.98 -29.75 -15.78
C THR A 86 -21.15 -28.60 -15.25
N TYR A 87 -21.06 -28.47 -13.93
CA TYR A 87 -20.21 -27.47 -13.28
C TYR A 87 -19.80 -27.94 -11.89
N ASP A 88 -18.50 -27.91 -11.60
CA ASP A 88 -17.97 -28.20 -10.27
C ASP A 88 -17.81 -26.87 -9.52
N MET A 89 -18.69 -26.62 -8.56
CA MET A 89 -18.66 -25.44 -7.72
C MET A 89 -17.59 -25.61 -6.63
N ASN A 90 -16.74 -24.60 -6.50
CA ASN A 90 -15.78 -24.46 -5.41
C ASN A 90 -15.66 -22.97 -5.07
N GLU A 91 -16.57 -22.50 -4.23
CA GLU A 91 -16.76 -21.09 -3.91
C GLU A 91 -16.26 -20.78 -2.51
N LYS A 92 -15.48 -19.73 -2.37
CA LYS A 92 -15.12 -19.15 -1.08
C LYS A 92 -16.06 -17.99 -0.80
N ILE A 93 -16.77 -18.06 0.32
CA ILE A 93 -17.70 -17.01 0.75
C ILE A 93 -17.32 -16.53 2.15
N ALA A 94 -17.21 -15.22 2.34
CA ALA A 94 -17.15 -14.64 3.68
C ALA A 94 -18.57 -14.61 4.26
N LEU A 95 -18.76 -15.14 5.47
CA LEU A 95 -20.09 -15.19 6.11
C LEU A 95 -20.58 -13.76 6.40
N PRO A 96 -21.66 -13.29 5.76
CA PRO A 96 -22.13 -11.92 5.92
C PRO A 96 -22.74 -11.71 7.30
N LEU A 97 -22.49 -10.56 7.91
CA LEU A 97 -23.10 -10.18 9.20
C LEU A 97 -24.44 -9.47 8.94
N PRO A 98 -25.60 -10.06 9.30
CA PRO A 98 -26.87 -9.35 9.18
C PRO A 98 -27.00 -8.25 10.24
N LYS A 99 -27.80 -7.22 9.95
CA LYS A 99 -28.15 -6.18 10.92
C LYS A 99 -28.83 -6.80 12.14
N ASN A 100 -28.42 -6.38 13.33
CA ASN A 100 -28.85 -6.94 14.61
C ASN A 100 -28.63 -8.46 14.71
N ALA A 101 -27.52 -8.95 14.16
CA ALA A 101 -27.17 -10.36 14.21
C ALA A 101 -27.19 -10.92 15.63
N VAL A 102 -27.59 -12.19 15.72
CA VAL A 102 -27.50 -13.01 16.93
C VAL A 102 -26.70 -14.27 16.61
N ALA A 103 -25.97 -14.78 17.59
CA ALA A 103 -25.30 -16.07 17.44
C ALA A 103 -26.34 -17.18 17.18
N GLY A 104 -26.02 -18.12 16.31
CA GLY A 104 -26.94 -19.20 15.95
C GLY A 104 -26.50 -19.98 14.73
N ASP A 105 -27.32 -20.97 14.37
CA ASP A 105 -27.10 -21.77 13.17
C ASP A 105 -27.43 -20.96 11.90
N LEU A 106 -26.65 -21.17 10.84
CA LEU A 106 -26.93 -20.66 9.52
C LEU A 106 -27.31 -21.79 8.56
N THR A 107 -28.10 -21.47 7.56
CA THR A 107 -28.41 -22.35 6.42
C THR A 107 -27.97 -21.68 5.13
N ILE A 108 -27.12 -22.37 4.37
CA ILE A 108 -26.72 -21.98 3.02
C ILE A 108 -27.57 -22.80 2.05
N SER A 109 -28.34 -22.11 1.22
CA SER A 109 -29.16 -22.70 0.16
C SER A 109 -28.51 -22.42 -1.20
N VAL A 110 -28.33 -23.47 -1.99
CA VAL A 110 -27.83 -23.37 -3.37
C VAL A 110 -28.97 -23.73 -4.31
N THR A 111 -29.40 -22.76 -5.12
CA THR A 111 -30.45 -22.94 -6.12
C THR A 111 -29.87 -22.87 -7.52
N VAL A 112 -29.94 -23.96 -8.28
CA VAL A 112 -29.53 -24.03 -9.69
C VAL A 112 -30.74 -23.85 -10.59
N LYS A 113 -30.62 -23.00 -11.60
CA LYS A 113 -31.59 -22.81 -12.67
C LYS A 113 -31.05 -23.38 -13.98
N ASN A 114 -31.79 -24.27 -14.61
CA ASN A 114 -31.44 -24.83 -15.91
C ASN A 114 -31.95 -23.95 -17.08
N SER A 115 -31.60 -24.35 -18.30
CA SER A 115 -31.93 -23.65 -19.54
C SER A 115 -33.43 -23.66 -19.86
N SER A 116 -34.19 -24.58 -19.26
CA SER A 116 -35.66 -24.63 -19.33
C SER A 116 -36.33 -23.84 -18.21
N ASN A 117 -35.57 -23.11 -17.38
CA ASN A 117 -36.03 -22.37 -16.20
C ASN A 117 -36.55 -23.24 -15.04
N GLU A 118 -36.23 -24.53 -15.01
CA GLU A 118 -36.49 -25.39 -13.85
C GLU A 118 -35.46 -25.08 -12.76
N LEU A 119 -35.88 -25.18 -11.48
CA LEU A 119 -35.06 -24.89 -10.32
C LEU A 119 -34.80 -26.16 -9.52
N SER A 120 -33.57 -26.34 -9.04
CA SER A 120 -33.18 -27.35 -8.05
C SER A 120 -32.51 -26.64 -6.88
N THR A 121 -32.88 -26.99 -5.65
CA THR A 121 -32.34 -26.36 -4.44
C THR A 121 -31.85 -27.41 -3.47
N GLU A 122 -30.63 -27.25 -2.96
CA GLU A 122 -30.06 -28.06 -1.88
C GLU A 122 -29.53 -27.15 -0.78
N GLU A 123 -29.52 -27.64 0.46
CA GLU A 123 -29.15 -26.85 1.63
C GLU A 123 -28.06 -27.53 2.47
N VAL A 124 -27.21 -26.71 3.08
CA VAL A 124 -26.21 -27.15 4.05
C VAL A 124 -26.18 -26.20 5.24
N GLY A 125 -26.10 -26.76 6.45
CA GLY A 125 -26.08 -25.99 7.68
C GLY A 125 -24.66 -25.71 8.20
N ILE A 126 -24.50 -24.56 8.85
CA ILE A 126 -23.33 -24.25 9.69
C ILE A 126 -23.81 -24.11 11.13
N LYS A 127 -23.17 -24.82 12.05
CA LYS A 127 -23.58 -24.88 13.46
C LYS A 127 -22.88 -23.84 14.31
N GLY A 128 -23.65 -23.19 15.19
CA GLY A 128 -23.11 -22.36 16.28
C GLY A 128 -22.29 -21.15 15.82
N VAL A 129 -22.72 -20.45 14.76
CA VAL A 129 -22.02 -19.26 14.28
C VAL A 129 -22.06 -18.18 15.35
N THR A 130 -20.89 -17.63 15.68
CA THR A 130 -20.74 -16.62 16.74
C THR A 130 -20.62 -15.20 16.19
N LEU A 131 -20.86 -14.20 17.05
CA LEU A 131 -20.70 -12.80 16.70
C LEU A 131 -19.22 -12.41 16.69
N PRO A 132 -18.76 -11.62 15.71
CA PRO A 132 -17.41 -11.11 15.70
C PRO A 132 -17.23 -10.06 16.79
N THR A 133 -16.02 -10.00 17.36
CA THR A 133 -15.60 -8.95 18.28
C THR A 133 -14.57 -8.08 17.58
N PHE A 134 -14.74 -6.77 17.66
CA PHE A 134 -13.81 -5.79 17.11
C PHE A 134 -13.20 -4.98 18.25
N ASP A 135 -11.89 -4.81 18.25
CA ASP A 135 -11.19 -3.91 19.18
C ASP A 135 -11.23 -2.47 18.66
N ALA A 136 -11.17 -2.31 17.34
CA ALA A 136 -11.39 -1.06 16.62
C ALA A 136 -12.08 -1.36 15.28
N LEU A 137 -12.63 -0.31 14.66
CA LEU A 137 -13.01 -0.31 13.25
C LEU A 137 -12.21 0.77 12.51
N TYR A 138 -12.20 0.69 11.19
CA TYR A 138 -11.38 1.57 10.36
C TYR A 138 -12.24 2.23 9.28
N LEU A 139 -12.39 3.54 9.35
CA LEU A 139 -12.97 4.33 8.26
C LEU A 139 -11.93 4.46 7.16
N ALA A 140 -12.07 3.73 6.06
CA ALA A 140 -11.15 3.83 4.93
C ALA A 140 -11.84 4.52 3.75
N LEU A 141 -11.28 5.66 3.37
CA LEU A 141 -11.73 6.48 2.26
C LEU A 141 -11.11 6.00 0.94
N ASP A 142 -11.76 6.36 -0.18
CA ASP A 142 -11.32 6.00 -1.53
C ASP A 142 -10.02 6.68 -1.94
N ASN A 143 -9.69 7.80 -1.31
CA ASN A 143 -8.40 8.47 -1.46
C ASN A 143 -7.30 7.85 -0.58
N ASN A 144 -7.49 6.61 -0.13
CA ASN A 144 -6.56 5.84 0.70
C ASN A 144 -6.30 6.33 2.12
N LEU A 145 -6.94 7.41 2.57
CA LEU A 145 -6.95 7.77 3.97
C LEU A 145 -7.68 6.73 4.81
N VAL A 146 -7.10 6.31 5.92
CA VAL A 146 -7.76 5.48 6.91
C VAL A 146 -7.77 6.20 8.25
N TYR A 147 -8.87 6.07 8.98
CA TYR A 147 -8.97 6.56 10.34
C TYR A 147 -9.35 5.41 11.27
N THR A 148 -8.62 5.29 12.38
CA THR A 148 -8.98 4.34 13.44
C THR A 148 -10.16 4.90 14.23
N MET A 149 -11.20 4.09 14.42
CA MET A 149 -12.40 4.45 15.15
C MET A 149 -12.35 3.82 16.55
N GLU A 150 -12.37 4.66 17.57
CA GLU A 150 -12.36 4.27 18.98
C GLU A 150 -13.67 3.61 19.38
N LYS A 151 -13.56 2.54 20.18
CA LYS A 151 -14.70 1.74 20.62
C LYS A 151 -15.32 2.26 21.93
N ASP A 152 -16.63 2.45 21.90
CA ASP A 152 -17.49 2.64 23.07
C ASP A 152 -18.69 1.68 23.00
N GLY A 153 -18.57 0.55 23.69
CA GLY A 153 -19.54 -0.55 23.58
C GLY A 153 -19.62 -1.11 22.16
N ASN A 154 -20.76 -0.91 21.50
CA ASN A 154 -21.00 -1.32 20.11
C ASN A 154 -20.82 -0.18 19.10
N VAL A 155 -20.58 1.05 19.58
CA VAL A 155 -20.37 2.23 18.76
C VAL A 155 -18.88 2.46 18.59
N PHE A 156 -18.46 2.68 17.36
CA PHE A 156 -17.11 3.06 17.00
C PHE A 156 -17.15 4.49 16.51
N SER A 157 -16.21 5.33 16.92
CA SER A 157 -16.20 6.73 16.50
C SER A 157 -14.82 7.29 16.26
N VAL A 158 -14.77 8.25 15.34
CA VAL A 158 -13.59 9.06 15.06
C VAL A 158 -14.00 10.52 14.97
N GLU A 159 -13.12 11.42 15.39
CA GLU A 159 -13.29 12.86 15.25
C GLU A 159 -12.04 13.47 14.61
N ASP A 160 -12.12 13.82 13.33
CA ASP A 160 -10.99 14.35 12.56
C ASP A 160 -11.45 15.25 11.40
N PHE A 161 -10.50 15.83 10.67
CA PHE A 161 -10.76 16.49 9.40
C PHE A 161 -11.09 15.47 8.32
N ILE A 162 -12.29 15.57 7.77
CA ILE A 162 -12.78 14.72 6.68
C ILE A 162 -12.77 15.55 5.39
N PRO A 163 -12.13 15.06 4.30
CA PRO A 163 -12.09 15.77 3.03
C PRO A 163 -13.47 16.02 2.43
N ALA A 164 -13.58 17.09 1.63
CA ALA A 164 -14.77 17.38 0.83
C ALA A 164 -15.13 16.17 -0.07
N GLY A 165 -16.41 15.81 -0.09
CA GLY A 165 -16.95 14.73 -0.92
C GLY A 165 -16.36 13.35 -0.61
N ALA A 166 -15.67 13.17 0.53
CA ALA A 166 -15.04 11.91 0.89
C ALA A 166 -16.05 10.75 0.89
N THR A 167 -15.72 9.70 0.15
CA THR A 167 -16.46 8.43 0.10
C THR A 167 -15.56 7.29 0.53
N GLY A 168 -16.14 6.21 1.06
CA GLY A 168 -15.38 5.04 1.47
C GLY A 168 -16.23 3.96 2.14
N LYS A 169 -15.58 3.10 2.92
CA LYS A 169 -16.23 2.04 3.70
C LYS A 169 -15.63 1.96 5.10
N ILE A 170 -16.37 1.32 6.00
CA ILE A 170 -15.86 0.98 7.32
C ILE A 170 -15.38 -0.47 7.26
N TYR A 171 -14.18 -0.74 7.76
CA TYR A 171 -13.55 -2.06 7.73
C TYR A 171 -13.28 -2.56 9.13
N ALA A 172 -13.31 -3.88 9.29
CA ALA A 172 -12.86 -4.55 10.50
C ALA A 172 -11.32 -4.51 10.66
N ASN A 173 -10.57 -4.28 9.57
CA ASN A 173 -9.12 -4.25 9.56
C ASN A 173 -8.58 -3.03 8.81
N SER A 174 -7.44 -2.49 9.25
CA SER A 174 -6.81 -1.29 8.67
C SER A 174 -6.31 -1.48 7.24
N ASN A 175 -5.94 -2.71 6.87
CA ASN A 175 -5.50 -3.07 5.51
C ASN A 175 -6.66 -3.27 4.51
N LYS A 176 -7.89 -2.85 4.87
CA LYS A 176 -9.10 -2.94 4.03
C LYS A 176 -9.49 -4.37 3.63
N THR A 177 -9.11 -5.37 4.44
CA THR A 177 -9.47 -6.78 4.21
C THR A 177 -10.55 -7.28 5.16
N GLY A 178 -11.19 -8.39 4.80
CA GLY A 178 -12.19 -9.06 5.62
C GLY A 178 -13.54 -8.34 5.62
N MET A 179 -14.19 -8.29 6.78
CA MET A 179 -15.50 -7.67 6.93
C MET A 179 -15.43 -6.16 6.73
N SER A 180 -16.41 -5.65 5.99
CA SER A 180 -16.60 -4.22 5.79
C SER A 180 -18.09 -3.86 5.78
N TRP A 181 -18.40 -2.58 5.91
CA TRP A 181 -19.73 -2.02 5.78
C TRP A 181 -19.71 -0.97 4.68
N GLY A 182 -20.62 -1.16 3.73
CA GLY A 182 -20.80 -0.31 2.56
C GLY A 182 -22.28 -0.21 2.22
N MET A 183 -22.57 0.47 1.12
CA MET A 183 -23.94 0.65 0.65
C MET A 183 -24.36 -0.51 -0.26
N GLU A 184 -25.64 -0.89 -0.15
CA GLU A 184 -26.38 -1.57 -1.21
C GLU A 184 -27.72 -0.84 -1.40
N GLY A 185 -27.84 -0.10 -2.50
CA GLY A 185 -28.92 0.87 -2.66
C GLY A 185 -28.80 1.98 -1.61
N ASP A 186 -29.85 2.17 -0.81
CA ASP A 186 -29.92 3.22 0.22
C ASP A 186 -29.64 2.69 1.65
N GLU A 187 -29.25 1.42 1.79
CA GLU A 187 -28.97 0.79 3.09
C GLU A 187 -27.49 0.46 3.28
N ILE A 188 -27.00 0.68 4.50
CA ILE A 188 -25.70 0.18 4.92
C ILE A 188 -25.85 -1.31 5.29
N ILE A 189 -25.08 -2.16 4.62
CA ILE A 189 -25.01 -3.59 4.87
C ILE A 189 -23.58 -4.04 5.08
N ALA A 190 -23.39 -5.19 5.74
CA ALA A 190 -22.11 -5.86 5.75
C ALA A 190 -21.78 -6.37 4.34
N LEU A 191 -20.51 -6.23 3.94
CA LEU A 191 -20.00 -6.56 2.61
C LEU A 191 -20.70 -5.79 1.47
N GLY A 192 -21.23 -4.60 1.77
CA GLY A 192 -21.83 -3.71 0.78
C GLY A 192 -20.84 -3.35 -0.34
N LYS A 193 -21.32 -3.39 -1.58
CA LYS A 193 -20.49 -3.18 -2.78
C LYS A 193 -20.11 -1.72 -2.98
N ASP A 194 -21.02 -0.80 -2.68
CA ASP A 194 -20.88 0.62 -2.95
C ASP A 194 -20.34 1.36 -1.73
N ASN A 195 -19.83 2.57 -1.95
CA ASN A 195 -19.23 3.39 -0.90
C ASN A 195 -20.28 4.24 -0.17
N ILE A 196 -20.01 4.50 1.10
CA ILE A 196 -20.73 5.45 1.95
C ILE A 196 -20.16 6.84 1.72
N VAL A 197 -21.02 7.86 1.66
CA VAL A 197 -20.60 9.27 1.62
C VAL A 197 -20.41 9.78 3.05
N PHE A 198 -19.21 10.25 3.36
CA PHE A 198 -18.86 10.80 4.67
C PHE A 198 -18.63 12.31 4.61
N GLY A 199 -17.96 12.81 3.56
CA GLY A 199 -17.58 14.21 3.43
C GLY A 199 -18.73 15.11 2.95
N GLY A 200 -18.71 16.36 3.41
CA GLY A 200 -19.61 17.43 2.94
C GLY A 200 -19.09 18.12 1.67
N GLU A 201 -19.55 19.35 1.40
CA GLU A 201 -19.09 20.14 0.25
C GLU A 201 -17.65 20.66 0.41
N GLU A 202 -17.20 20.85 1.64
CA GLU A 202 -15.87 21.34 2.00
C GLU A 202 -15.21 20.39 3.03
N GLU A 203 -13.88 20.46 3.17
CA GLU A 203 -13.19 19.78 4.26
C GLU A 203 -13.69 20.34 5.60
N ALA A 204 -14.07 19.45 6.52
CA ALA A 204 -14.57 19.86 7.82
C ALA A 204 -14.14 18.90 8.93
N TYR A 205 -13.98 19.44 10.14
CA TYR A 205 -13.74 18.66 11.34
C TYR A 205 -15.07 18.29 12.00
N PHE A 206 -15.38 17.00 12.11
CA PHE A 206 -16.58 16.52 12.78
C PHE A 206 -16.44 15.07 13.25
N LYS A 207 -17.34 14.64 14.12
CA LYS A 207 -17.39 13.27 14.63
C LYS A 207 -18.19 12.37 13.70
N ILE A 208 -17.66 11.20 13.37
CA ILE A 208 -18.36 10.10 12.71
C ILE A 208 -18.54 8.98 13.73
N SER A 209 -19.74 8.43 13.84
CA SER A 209 -20.06 7.32 14.76
C SER A 209 -20.82 6.21 14.04
N PHE A 210 -20.39 4.97 14.22
CA PHE A 210 -20.98 3.80 13.58
C PHE A 210 -21.24 2.69 14.59
N ASN A 211 -22.46 2.17 14.63
CA ASN A 211 -22.81 1.02 15.46
C ASN A 211 -22.64 -0.29 14.67
N ALA A 212 -21.68 -1.13 15.07
CA ALA A 212 -21.35 -2.36 14.35
C ALA A 212 -22.42 -3.45 14.43
N VAL A 213 -23.45 -3.29 15.27
CA VAL A 213 -24.57 -4.25 15.42
C VAL A 213 -25.80 -3.75 14.69
N SER A 214 -26.22 -2.50 14.90
CA SER A 214 -27.42 -1.93 14.26
C SER A 214 -27.15 -1.32 12.88
N PHE A 215 -25.88 -1.18 12.50
CA PHE A 215 -25.40 -0.51 11.29
C PHE A 215 -25.84 0.96 11.20
N GLU A 216 -26.15 1.58 12.33
CA GLU A 216 -26.51 2.99 12.39
C GLU A 216 -25.25 3.85 12.26
N LEU A 217 -25.23 4.72 11.26
CA LEU A 217 -24.18 5.71 11.02
C LEU A 217 -24.71 7.10 11.36
N THR A 218 -23.95 7.85 12.15
CA THR A 218 -24.22 9.25 12.47
C THR A 218 -23.04 10.11 12.05
N LEU A 219 -23.32 11.13 11.24
CA LEU A 219 -22.37 12.20 10.91
C LEU A 219 -22.70 13.41 11.79
N GLY A 220 -21.74 13.86 12.59
CA GLY A 220 -21.88 15.03 13.43
C GLY A 220 -21.86 16.34 12.64
N ASN A 221 -22.11 17.45 13.33
CA ASN A 221 -22.00 18.77 12.71
C ASN A 221 -20.53 19.20 12.59
N ALA A 222 -20.23 19.91 11.50
CA ALA A 222 -18.95 20.58 11.30
C ALA A 222 -18.65 21.54 12.46
N GLN A 223 -17.43 21.46 12.99
CA GLN A 223 -16.96 22.34 14.05
C GLN A 223 -16.28 23.58 13.48
N ASN A 224 -16.55 24.74 14.09
CA ASN A 224 -15.97 26.01 13.68
C ASN A 224 -14.58 26.21 14.30
N TRP A 225 -13.60 26.54 13.47
CA TRP A 225 -12.23 26.82 13.90
C TRP A 225 -11.88 28.28 13.62
N SER A 226 -11.49 29.02 14.66
CA SER A 226 -11.17 30.45 14.56
C SER A 226 -9.68 30.64 14.30
N PRO A 227 -9.26 31.45 13.31
CA PRO A 227 -7.85 31.76 13.11
C PRO A 227 -7.23 32.42 14.35
N ILE A 228 -5.97 32.07 14.65
CA ILE A 228 -5.17 32.67 15.73
C ILE A 228 -3.85 33.24 15.19
N SER A 229 -3.21 34.12 15.96
CA SER A 229 -1.93 34.73 15.58
C SER A 229 -0.71 33.87 15.89
N GLU A 230 -0.84 32.90 16.80
CA GLU A 230 0.23 31.95 17.12
C GLU A 230 0.59 31.16 15.86
N SER A 231 1.87 31.08 15.54
CA SER A 231 2.37 30.42 14.32
C SER A 231 3.43 29.39 14.67
N LEU A 232 3.51 28.36 13.85
CA LEU A 232 4.66 27.46 13.79
C LEU A 232 5.44 27.73 12.51
N TYR A 233 6.74 27.49 12.54
CA TYR A 233 7.60 27.55 11.36
C TYR A 233 8.23 26.19 11.13
N ILE A 234 8.19 25.74 9.88
CA ILE A 234 8.84 24.49 9.46
C ILE A 234 10.32 24.76 9.21
N PHE A 235 11.17 23.97 9.86
CA PHE A 235 12.63 23.98 9.73
C PHE A 235 13.07 22.61 9.20
N GLY A 236 14.13 22.54 8.39
CA GLY A 236 14.61 21.26 7.87
C GLY A 236 15.12 21.29 6.44
N THR A 237 15.43 20.11 5.92
CA THR A 237 16.00 19.87 4.58
C THR A 237 14.94 19.49 3.54
N ILE A 238 13.67 19.76 3.82
CA ILE A 238 12.54 19.29 3.00
C ILE A 238 12.16 20.27 1.88
N SER A 239 12.97 21.28 1.60
CA SER A 239 12.56 22.30 0.64
C SER A 239 12.57 21.81 -0.80
N GLY A 240 11.48 22.06 -1.53
CA GLY A 240 11.43 21.92 -2.98
C GLY A 240 12.36 22.87 -3.73
N HIS A 241 12.81 23.97 -3.11
CA HIS A 241 13.57 25.01 -3.79
C HIS A 241 15.09 24.80 -3.67
N TRP A 242 15.79 24.65 -4.80
CA TRP A 242 17.25 24.37 -4.84
C TRP A 242 18.13 25.44 -4.19
N ASP A 243 17.67 26.68 -4.10
CA ASP A 243 18.44 27.81 -3.54
C ASP A 243 18.29 28.00 -2.02
N ASP A 244 17.62 27.10 -1.30
CA ASP A 244 17.43 27.19 0.17
C ASP A 244 18.68 26.89 1.01
N ASN A 245 19.85 27.30 0.52
CA ASN A 245 21.14 27.01 1.14
C ASN A 245 21.44 27.93 2.33
N ASP A 246 20.73 27.75 3.45
CA ASP A 246 21.32 28.12 4.74
C ASP A 246 22.41 27.07 5.05
N ALA A 247 23.64 27.35 4.57
CA ALA A 247 24.80 26.51 4.81
C ALA A 247 24.99 26.23 6.32
N PRO A 248 25.50 25.06 6.73
CA PRO A 248 26.16 24.03 5.90
C PRO A 248 25.26 22.87 5.41
N ASP A 249 24.00 22.79 5.86
CA ASP A 249 23.19 21.56 5.76
C ASP A 249 22.12 21.59 4.65
N ASN A 250 22.13 22.60 3.76
CA ASN A 250 21.14 22.81 2.69
C ASN A 250 19.67 22.65 3.18
N GLY A 251 19.29 23.46 4.16
CA GLY A 251 17.93 23.45 4.72
C GLY A 251 17.48 24.84 5.15
N ILE A 252 16.22 24.96 5.57
CA ILE A 252 15.63 26.20 6.07
C ILE A 252 15.82 26.24 7.58
N TRP A 253 16.69 27.14 8.06
CA TRP A 253 17.07 27.21 9.49
C TRP A 253 16.72 28.54 10.16
N VAL A 254 15.96 29.38 9.47
CA VAL A 254 15.45 30.67 9.98
C VAL A 254 13.96 30.79 9.68
N GLU A 255 13.26 31.64 10.44
CA GLU A 255 11.84 31.89 10.20
C GLU A 255 11.64 32.61 8.85
N ARG A 256 10.98 31.94 7.90
CA ARG A 256 10.63 32.50 6.60
C ARG A 256 9.13 32.50 6.39
N SER A 257 8.64 33.44 5.59
CA SER A 257 7.20 33.55 5.30
C SER A 257 6.65 32.28 4.66
N LYS A 258 7.43 31.62 3.80
CA LYS A 258 7.03 30.39 3.12
C LYS A 258 6.88 29.16 4.00
N THR A 259 7.52 29.12 5.18
CA THR A 259 7.43 27.98 6.12
C THR A 259 6.49 28.25 7.29
N LYS A 260 5.84 29.42 7.31
CA LYS A 260 4.92 29.83 8.35
C LYS A 260 3.59 29.08 8.23
N MET A 261 3.21 28.36 9.27
CA MET A 261 1.93 27.67 9.38
C MET A 261 0.86 28.58 10.00
N GLN A 262 -0.35 28.56 9.42
CA GLN A 262 -1.49 29.33 9.92
C GLN A 262 -2.17 28.57 11.08
N GLY A 263 -2.29 29.21 12.24
CA GLY A 263 -2.93 28.63 13.42
C GLY A 263 -4.45 28.84 13.45
N TYR A 264 -5.15 27.88 14.06
CA TYR A 264 -6.58 27.86 14.30
C TYR A 264 -6.91 27.28 15.68
N GLN A 265 -8.04 27.67 16.26
CA GLN A 265 -8.48 27.23 17.60
C GLN A 265 -9.98 26.90 17.66
N ASN A 266 -10.30 25.84 18.39
CA ASN A 266 -11.65 25.48 18.84
C ASN A 266 -11.56 25.00 20.31
N GLY A 267 -12.11 25.78 21.24
CA GLY A 267 -12.02 25.46 22.68
C GLY A 267 -10.56 25.36 23.16
N ASN A 268 -10.20 24.21 23.75
CA ASN A 268 -8.85 23.88 24.18
C ASN A 268 -7.99 23.22 23.08
N ARG A 269 -8.54 22.98 21.90
CA ARG A 269 -7.83 22.39 20.77
C ARG A 269 -7.30 23.50 19.86
N LYS A 270 -6.09 23.30 19.36
CA LYS A 270 -5.44 24.12 18.36
C LYS A 270 -4.90 23.24 17.25
N TYR A 271 -4.87 23.76 16.03
CA TYR A 271 -4.03 23.19 14.99
C TYR A 271 -3.37 24.28 14.16
N TRP A 272 -2.27 23.94 13.52
CA TRP A 272 -1.62 24.76 12.52
C TRP A 272 -1.65 24.02 11.20
N ALA A 273 -1.99 24.71 10.11
CA ALA A 273 -2.02 24.14 8.77
C ALA A 273 -1.06 24.87 7.84
N TRP A 274 -0.50 24.13 6.91
CA TRP A 274 0.42 24.64 5.91
C TRP A 274 0.33 23.81 4.62
N THR A 275 0.42 24.49 3.49
CA THR A 275 0.51 23.90 2.16
C THR A 275 1.70 24.56 1.46
N PRO A 276 2.54 23.79 0.74
CA PRO A 276 3.72 24.33 0.08
C PRO A 276 3.32 25.44 -0.89
N PRO A 277 3.86 26.66 -0.73
CA PRO A 277 3.51 27.76 -1.61
C PRO A 277 4.09 27.53 -3.02
N SER A 278 3.31 27.90 -4.03
CA SER A 278 3.74 28.05 -5.41
C SER A 278 3.21 29.38 -5.94
N ASP A 279 3.91 30.46 -5.60
CA ASP A 279 3.54 31.80 -6.08
C ASP A 279 4.09 32.09 -7.49
N GLY A 280 4.90 31.16 -8.04
CA GLY A 280 5.48 31.24 -9.38
C GLY A 280 6.57 32.29 -9.51
N THR A 281 7.02 32.86 -8.39
CA THR A 281 8.06 33.89 -8.38
C THR A 281 9.47 33.30 -8.50
N GLY A 282 9.64 32.03 -8.12
CA GLY A 282 10.96 31.41 -7.97
C GLY A 282 11.81 32.06 -6.86
N SER A 283 11.17 32.76 -5.93
CA SER A 283 11.83 33.42 -4.80
C SER A 283 12.09 32.42 -3.69
N VAL A 284 13.34 32.35 -3.25
CA VAL A 284 13.76 31.56 -2.09
C VAL A 284 13.10 31.98 -0.77
N GLU A 285 12.44 33.15 -0.71
CA GLU A 285 11.75 33.64 0.50
C GLU A 285 10.26 33.25 0.56
N THR A 286 9.62 33.02 -0.58
CA THR A 286 8.16 32.89 -0.68
C THR A 286 7.69 31.65 -1.44
N ASP A 287 8.55 31.03 -2.24
CA ASP A 287 8.20 29.92 -3.13
C ASP A 287 8.86 28.60 -2.68
N MET A 288 8.11 27.50 -2.80
CA MET A 288 8.58 26.13 -2.66
C MET A 288 8.30 25.28 -3.91
N TRP A 289 7.96 25.95 -5.02
CA TRP A 289 7.48 25.33 -6.25
C TRP A 289 6.30 24.38 -6.04
N GLY A 290 5.53 24.60 -4.98
CA GLY A 290 4.37 23.78 -4.64
C GLY A 290 4.71 22.37 -4.15
N ALA A 291 5.96 22.10 -3.75
CA ALA A 291 6.37 20.77 -3.32
C ALA A 291 7.42 20.78 -2.19
N ILE A 292 7.53 19.65 -1.51
CA ILE A 292 8.63 19.31 -0.61
C ILE A 292 9.49 18.19 -1.21
N VAL A 293 10.75 18.07 -0.78
CA VAL A 293 11.61 16.91 -1.07
C VAL A 293 11.69 15.98 0.14
N ALA A 294 12.14 14.74 -0.09
CA ALA A 294 12.46 13.82 0.99
C ALA A 294 13.56 14.40 1.90
N GLY A 295 13.41 14.28 3.22
CA GLY A 295 14.33 14.90 4.16
C GLY A 295 13.88 14.80 5.61
N GLN A 296 14.50 15.62 6.45
CA GLN A 296 14.20 15.75 7.87
C GLN A 296 13.67 17.14 8.18
N PHE A 297 12.72 17.25 9.11
CA PHE A 297 12.13 18.52 9.50
C PHE A 297 11.70 18.53 10.97
N TYR A 298 11.48 19.72 11.51
CA TYR A 298 10.92 19.99 12.83
C TYR A 298 10.24 21.36 12.83
N PHE A 299 9.56 21.70 13.92
CA PHE A 299 8.82 22.97 14.00
C PHE A 299 9.37 23.85 15.09
N ARG A 300 9.36 25.16 14.86
CA ARG A 300 9.67 26.18 15.86
C ARG A 300 8.42 27.00 16.17
N GLU A 301 8.15 27.27 17.45
CA GLU A 301 7.15 28.26 17.82
C GLU A 301 7.62 29.66 17.42
N GLY A 302 6.79 30.41 16.69
CA GLY A 302 7.16 31.71 16.15
C GLY A 302 7.65 32.70 17.21
N GLY A 303 8.84 33.25 17.00
CA GLY A 303 9.49 34.21 17.90
C GLY A 303 9.98 33.62 19.23
N LYS A 304 10.02 32.28 19.36
CA LYS A 304 10.47 31.59 20.58
C LYS A 304 11.56 30.57 20.25
N ASP A 305 12.45 30.32 21.20
CA ASP A 305 13.44 29.22 21.13
C ASP A 305 12.84 27.95 21.72
N ASN A 306 11.75 27.49 21.10
CA ASN A 306 11.02 26.30 21.51
C ASN A 306 10.64 25.48 20.27
N PHE A 307 11.09 24.24 20.25
CA PHE A 307 11.09 23.39 19.06
C PHE A 307 10.29 22.12 19.34
N LEU A 308 9.33 21.84 18.45
CA LEU A 308 8.61 20.58 18.41
C LEU A 308 9.40 19.60 17.56
N THR A 309 9.84 18.53 18.19
CA THR A 309 10.64 17.43 17.64
C THR A 309 9.95 16.09 17.94
N PHE A 310 10.52 14.99 17.45
CA PHE A 310 10.05 13.63 17.65
C PHE A 310 11.16 12.74 18.21
N ALA A 311 11.31 12.74 19.54
CA ALA A 311 12.32 11.94 20.24
C ALA A 311 11.69 10.69 20.86
N ASN A 312 12.41 9.56 20.81
CA ASN A 312 11.95 8.28 21.42
C ASN A 312 10.53 7.87 20.99
N ARG A 313 10.15 8.20 19.75
CA ARG A 313 8.81 7.97 19.18
C ARG A 313 7.68 8.73 19.89
N GLN A 314 7.98 9.90 20.46
CA GLN A 314 7.03 10.80 21.10
C GLN A 314 7.27 12.24 20.67
N LEU A 315 6.20 13.05 20.69
CA LEU A 315 6.29 14.48 20.43
C LEU A 315 6.93 15.17 21.62
N THR A 316 8.00 15.91 21.38
CA THR A 316 8.76 16.61 22.41
C THR A 316 8.87 18.09 22.09
N LEU A 317 8.65 18.94 23.10
CA LEU A 317 8.77 20.39 22.98
C LEU A 317 9.90 20.88 23.88
N GLY A 318 10.90 21.57 23.30
CA GLY A 318 12.02 22.09 24.08
C GLY A 318 13.12 22.73 23.25
N ALA A 319 14.37 22.50 23.64
CA ALA A 319 15.54 22.97 22.90
C ALA A 319 15.63 22.30 21.52
N GLU A 320 16.34 22.95 20.60
CA GLU A 320 16.57 22.41 19.26
C GLU A 320 17.35 21.08 19.34
N ASP A 321 16.79 20.05 18.72
CA ASP A 321 17.42 18.75 18.56
C ASP A 321 17.18 18.24 17.14
N LYS A 322 18.17 18.48 16.26
CA LYS A 322 18.12 18.04 14.85
C LYS A 322 18.10 16.51 14.72
N ALA A 323 18.66 15.77 15.68
CA ALA A 323 18.68 14.32 15.63
C ALA A 323 17.28 13.73 15.93
N ALA A 324 16.47 14.45 16.71
CA ALA A 324 15.07 14.12 16.97
C ALA A 324 14.11 14.69 15.90
N SER A 325 14.53 14.85 14.65
CA SER A 325 13.65 15.36 13.60
C SER A 325 12.55 14.37 13.20
N PHE A 326 11.47 14.90 12.65
CA PHE A 326 10.53 14.14 11.84
C PHE A 326 11.17 13.81 10.49
N SER A 327 10.78 12.69 9.89
CA SER A 327 11.26 12.26 8.58
C SER A 327 10.16 12.23 7.53
N ILE A 328 10.50 12.53 6.29
CA ILE A 328 9.67 12.19 5.14
C ILE A 328 10.57 11.60 4.04
N THR A 329 10.17 10.45 3.50
CA THR A 329 10.98 9.71 2.52
C THR A 329 10.45 9.81 1.09
N LEU A 330 9.37 10.57 0.89
CA LEU A 330 8.76 10.83 -0.41
C LEU A 330 8.57 12.34 -0.60
N GLY A 331 9.03 12.88 -1.71
CA GLY A 331 8.76 14.27 -2.11
C GLY A 331 7.39 14.41 -2.78
N GLY A 332 6.88 15.63 -2.87
CA GLY A 332 5.61 15.93 -3.52
C GLY A 332 4.85 17.10 -2.89
N ALA A 333 3.59 17.27 -3.29
CA ALA A 333 2.72 18.37 -2.84
C ALA A 333 2.06 18.06 -1.48
N PHE A 334 2.86 17.67 -0.48
CA PHE A 334 2.36 17.37 0.86
C PHE A 334 1.98 18.66 1.62
N SER A 335 0.78 18.70 2.15
CA SER A 335 0.36 19.66 3.18
C SER A 335 0.65 19.10 4.57
N MET A 336 0.84 19.99 5.55
CA MET A 336 1.12 19.64 6.94
C MET A 336 0.06 20.20 7.89
N LYS A 337 -0.34 19.40 8.87
CA LYS A 337 -1.16 19.84 10.01
C LYS A 337 -0.49 19.44 11.33
N VAL A 338 -0.39 20.36 12.28
CA VAL A 338 0.14 20.10 13.63
C VAL A 338 -0.98 20.36 14.63
N PHE A 339 -1.23 19.43 15.55
CA PHE A 339 -2.34 19.47 16.48
C PHE A 339 -1.85 19.56 17.93
N LYS A 340 -2.59 20.34 18.72
CA LYS A 340 -2.36 20.54 20.16
C LYS A 340 -3.68 20.51 20.90
N GLU A 341 -3.74 19.75 22.00
CA GLU A 341 -4.87 19.73 22.92
C GLU A 341 -4.42 20.19 24.31
N GLY A 342 -5.03 21.26 24.82
CA GLY A 342 -4.55 21.91 26.04
C GLY A 342 -3.11 22.42 25.83
N GLU A 343 -2.17 21.87 26.59
CA GLU A 343 -0.74 22.20 26.47
C GLU A 343 0.10 21.17 25.71
N GLU A 344 -0.49 20.04 25.30
CA GLU A 344 0.24 18.93 24.71
C GLU A 344 0.06 18.87 23.19
N TYR A 345 1.16 18.75 22.46
CA TYR A 345 1.11 18.41 21.04
C TYR A 345 0.75 16.93 20.89
N THR A 346 -0.24 16.64 20.06
CA THR A 346 -0.83 15.29 19.95
C THR A 346 -0.56 14.62 18.62
N LYS A 347 -0.48 15.38 17.52
CA LYS A 347 -0.31 14.86 16.16
C LYS A 347 0.45 15.84 15.27
N VAL A 348 1.38 15.33 14.45
CA VAL A 348 1.93 16.00 13.26
C VAL A 348 1.57 15.14 12.06
N GLU A 349 0.82 15.69 11.13
CA GLU A 349 0.26 14.98 9.98
C GLU A 349 0.76 15.60 8.67
N LEU A 350 1.10 14.74 7.71
CA LEU A 350 1.47 15.08 6.35
C LEU A 350 0.51 14.37 5.40
N SER A 351 0.00 15.08 4.40
CA SER A 351 -0.95 14.52 3.42
C SER A 351 -0.77 15.13 2.04
N ASP A 352 -0.71 14.31 1.00
CA ASP A 352 -0.80 14.74 -0.42
C ASP A 352 -2.21 14.50 -0.99
N GLY A 353 -3.17 14.15 -0.13
CA GLY A 353 -4.53 13.75 -0.52
C GLY A 353 -4.70 12.27 -0.87
N THR A 354 -3.60 11.52 -1.05
CA THR A 354 -3.58 10.06 -1.31
C THR A 354 -2.86 9.28 -0.21
N ARG A 355 -1.75 9.80 0.30
CA ARG A 355 -0.94 9.23 1.38
C ARG A 355 -1.04 10.10 2.61
N THR A 356 -1.10 9.48 3.78
CA THR A 356 -0.87 10.16 5.05
C THR A 356 0.27 9.56 5.85
N LEU A 357 1.01 10.45 6.51
CA LEU A 357 1.97 10.12 7.54
C LEU A 357 1.64 10.95 8.77
N ALA A 358 1.35 10.29 9.88
CA ALA A 358 1.04 10.96 11.14
C ALA A 358 1.98 10.49 12.26
N TYR A 359 2.65 11.44 12.89
CA TYR A 359 3.48 11.25 14.07
C TYR A 359 2.67 11.64 15.30
N THR A 360 2.53 10.71 16.26
CA THR A 360 1.73 10.88 17.47
C THR A 360 2.51 10.38 18.70
N ASN A 361 1.98 10.63 19.89
CA ASN A 361 2.55 10.06 21.13
C ASN A 361 2.32 8.56 21.29
N GLU A 362 1.47 7.96 20.46
CA GLU A 362 1.18 6.52 20.43
C GLU A 362 2.04 5.77 19.40
N GLY A 363 2.69 6.51 18.51
CA GLY A 363 3.49 5.97 17.42
C GLY A 363 3.22 6.68 16.09
N ILE A 364 3.61 6.02 15.02
CA ILE A 364 3.58 6.58 13.66
C ILE A 364 2.52 5.84 12.88
N TYR A 365 1.63 6.58 12.25
CA TYR A 365 0.56 6.02 11.44
C TYR A 365 0.83 6.32 9.96
N ILE A 366 0.77 5.29 9.13
CA ILE A 366 0.90 5.39 7.67
C ILE A 366 -0.44 5.01 7.07
N ASN A 367 -1.04 5.94 6.33
CA ASN A 367 -2.39 5.78 5.78
C ASN A 367 -3.36 5.29 6.87
N GLY A 368 -3.27 5.85 8.09
CA GLY A 368 -4.11 5.51 9.24
C GLY A 368 -3.79 4.21 9.99
N ALA A 369 -2.85 3.40 9.51
CA ALA A 369 -2.43 2.18 10.18
C ALA A 369 -1.17 2.43 11.01
N LEU A 370 -1.15 1.95 12.26
CA LEU A 370 0.04 2.03 13.11
C LEU A 370 1.20 1.25 12.47
N ALA A 371 2.32 1.93 12.25
CA ALA A 371 3.55 1.34 11.75
C ALA A 371 4.09 0.34 12.78
N PRO A 372 4.14 -0.97 12.45
CA PRO A 372 4.56 -1.99 13.40
C PRO A 372 6.08 -1.98 13.62
N SER A 373 6.56 -2.75 14.60
CA SER A 373 8.01 -2.94 14.79
C SER A 373 8.64 -3.91 13.78
N ALA A 374 7.81 -4.67 13.07
CA ALA A 374 8.21 -5.56 11.99
C ALA A 374 7.02 -5.80 11.05
N ILE A 375 7.32 -6.08 9.79
CA ILE A 375 6.33 -6.47 8.77
C ILE A 375 6.64 -7.88 8.26
N SER A 376 5.66 -8.53 7.62
CA SER A 376 5.89 -9.81 6.94
C SER A 376 5.99 -9.60 5.44
N PHE A 377 6.97 -10.22 4.80
CA PHE A 377 7.13 -10.25 3.34
C PHE A 377 7.30 -11.71 2.91
N CYS A 378 6.30 -12.26 2.21
CA CYS A 378 6.24 -13.68 1.86
C CYS A 378 6.46 -14.62 3.07
N GLY A 379 5.91 -14.27 4.24
CA GLY A 379 6.08 -15.03 5.48
C GLY A 379 7.43 -14.81 6.19
N SER A 380 8.35 -14.04 5.59
CA SER A 380 9.63 -13.67 6.22
C SER A 380 9.48 -12.35 6.98
N SER A 381 10.06 -12.27 8.17
CA SER A 381 10.01 -11.05 8.99
C SER A 381 11.02 -10.02 8.51
N LEU A 382 10.56 -8.80 8.24
CA LEU A 382 11.40 -7.62 8.02
C LEU A 382 11.31 -6.72 9.25
N ALA A 383 12.43 -6.50 9.93
CA ALA A 383 12.48 -5.70 11.16
C ALA A 383 12.59 -4.21 10.82
N LEU A 384 12.02 -3.36 11.68
CA LEU A 384 12.24 -1.92 11.59
C LEU A 384 13.74 -1.61 11.68
N ILE A 385 14.25 -0.82 10.74
CA ILE A 385 15.67 -0.43 10.70
C ILE A 385 15.96 0.54 11.84
N ASP A 386 17.07 0.31 12.54
CA ASP A 386 17.49 1.17 13.65
C ASP A 386 17.71 2.62 13.19
N GLY A 387 17.18 3.57 13.96
CA GLY A 387 17.16 4.99 13.62
C GLY A 387 16.15 5.40 12.54
N GLU A 388 15.41 4.46 11.94
CA GLU A 388 14.36 4.75 10.98
C GLU A 388 12.96 4.52 11.59
N TYR A 389 11.97 5.18 11.01
CA TYR A 389 10.62 5.23 11.60
C TYR A 389 9.66 4.19 11.02
N PHE A 390 9.83 3.85 9.74
CA PHE A 390 8.91 3.01 8.98
C PHE A 390 9.58 2.34 7.76
N SER A 391 10.89 2.18 7.80
CA SER A 391 11.63 1.37 6.84
C SER A 391 12.01 0.05 7.48
N TYR A 392 11.78 -1.03 6.75
CA TYR A 392 11.96 -2.39 7.23
C TYR A 392 12.99 -3.11 6.38
N GLU A 393 13.75 -4.00 7.01
CA GLU A 393 14.77 -4.80 6.33
C GLU A 393 14.81 -6.22 6.88
N GLY A 394 15.06 -7.18 6.00
CA GLY A 394 15.22 -8.58 6.39
C GLY A 394 15.51 -9.49 5.20
N LEU A 395 15.95 -10.70 5.52
CA LEU A 395 16.19 -11.75 4.53
C LEU A 395 14.90 -12.53 4.28
N ALA A 396 14.61 -12.80 3.01
CA ALA A 396 13.49 -13.59 2.56
C ALA A 396 13.96 -14.68 1.60
N GLN A 397 13.47 -15.90 1.82
CA GLN A 397 13.66 -17.01 0.88
C GLN A 397 12.56 -16.93 -0.17
N LEU A 398 12.92 -16.61 -1.41
CA LEU A 398 11.97 -16.40 -2.48
C LEU A 398 12.11 -17.47 -3.56
N THR A 399 10.99 -18.05 -3.96
CA THR A 399 10.91 -19.04 -5.04
C THR A 399 10.41 -18.38 -6.32
N LYS A 400 11.08 -18.66 -7.45
CA LYS A 400 10.61 -18.21 -8.76
C LYS A 400 9.16 -18.64 -9.00
N ASP A 401 8.38 -17.76 -9.64
CA ASP A 401 6.96 -17.92 -9.93
C ASP A 401 5.99 -17.89 -8.74
N GLN A 402 6.48 -17.74 -7.50
CA GLN A 402 5.59 -17.62 -6.35
C GLN A 402 4.80 -16.30 -6.35
N THR A 403 3.62 -16.32 -5.74
CA THR A 403 2.89 -15.11 -5.38
C THR A 403 3.59 -14.42 -4.21
N VAL A 404 3.76 -13.11 -4.33
CA VAL A 404 4.40 -12.25 -3.34
C VAL A 404 3.32 -11.45 -2.63
N THR A 405 3.34 -11.53 -1.29
CA THR A 405 2.43 -10.82 -0.40
C THR A 405 3.23 -10.11 0.69
N ALA A 406 2.67 -9.03 1.23
CA ALA A 406 3.19 -8.37 2.42
C ALA A 406 2.06 -8.12 3.42
N GLU A 407 2.36 -8.29 4.70
CA GLU A 407 1.46 -7.93 5.80
C GLU A 407 2.06 -6.74 6.56
N GLY A 408 1.23 -5.73 6.83
CA GLY A 408 1.65 -4.46 7.42
C GLY A 408 1.99 -3.37 6.40
N VAL A 409 2.05 -3.70 5.10
CA VAL A 409 2.23 -2.74 4.00
C VAL A 409 1.35 -3.13 2.81
N ASP A 410 0.71 -2.14 2.19
CA ASP A 410 -0.02 -2.31 0.94
C ASP A 410 0.91 -2.22 -0.28
N LEU A 411 1.15 -3.36 -0.94
CA LEU A 411 2.00 -3.45 -2.12
C LEU A 411 1.43 -2.74 -3.35
N SER A 412 0.13 -2.42 -3.39
CA SER A 412 -0.45 -1.67 -4.51
C SER A 412 0.12 -0.25 -4.62
N MET A 413 0.61 0.29 -3.50
CA MET A 413 1.22 1.62 -3.41
C MET A 413 2.75 1.59 -3.47
N ALA A 414 3.35 0.40 -3.61
CA ALA A 414 4.79 0.23 -3.61
C ALA A 414 5.37 0.17 -5.03
N TYR A 415 6.61 0.65 -5.16
CA TYR A 415 7.39 0.54 -6.38
C TYR A 415 7.86 -0.90 -6.54
N CYS A 416 7.36 -1.55 -7.59
CA CYS A 416 7.68 -2.93 -7.91
C CYS A 416 9.02 -3.01 -8.65
N ASP A 417 10.02 -3.65 -8.05
CA ASP A 417 11.29 -3.94 -8.72
C ASP A 417 11.06 -4.82 -9.97
N HIS A 418 11.26 -4.25 -11.16
CA HIS A 418 10.93 -4.89 -12.43
C HIS A 418 11.89 -5.99 -12.89
N ASP A 419 13.09 -6.13 -12.31
CA ASP A 419 13.92 -7.32 -12.61
C ASP A 419 13.61 -8.49 -11.66
N VAL A 420 12.92 -8.22 -10.54
CA VAL A 420 12.63 -9.23 -9.51
C VAL A 420 11.17 -9.67 -9.51
N PHE A 421 10.25 -8.72 -9.70
CA PHE A 421 8.83 -8.91 -9.57
C PHE A 421 8.05 -8.39 -10.78
N THR A 422 6.81 -8.86 -10.90
CA THR A 422 5.77 -8.30 -11.76
C THR A 422 4.49 -8.10 -10.96
N GLY A 423 3.60 -7.21 -11.41
CA GLY A 423 2.35 -6.93 -10.72
C GLY A 423 2.28 -5.56 -10.03
N ALA A 424 3.13 -4.61 -10.42
CA ALA A 424 3.04 -3.21 -9.99
C ALA A 424 1.59 -2.69 -9.95
N GLY A 425 1.24 -1.95 -8.89
CA GLY A 425 -0.12 -1.43 -8.69
C GLY A 425 -1.13 -2.44 -8.12
N ASN A 426 -0.74 -3.71 -7.93
CA ASN A 426 -1.59 -4.72 -7.30
C ASN A 426 -1.14 -5.00 -5.86
N PRO A 427 -2.07 -5.42 -4.97
CA PRO A 427 -1.73 -5.81 -3.59
C PRO A 427 -0.91 -7.10 -3.50
N THR A 428 -0.79 -7.85 -4.60
CA THR A 428 0.04 -9.04 -4.70
C THR A 428 0.88 -8.98 -5.97
N TRP A 429 2.13 -9.43 -5.87
CA TRP A 429 3.06 -9.49 -7.01
C TRP A 429 3.40 -10.93 -7.37
N LYS A 430 4.21 -11.11 -8.41
CA LYS A 430 4.75 -12.42 -8.81
C LYS A 430 6.26 -12.34 -8.98
N MET A 431 6.98 -13.28 -8.37
CA MET A 431 8.44 -13.42 -8.47
C MET A 431 8.86 -13.90 -9.86
N ILE A 432 9.76 -13.18 -10.53
CA ILE A 432 10.31 -13.54 -11.85
C ILE A 432 11.81 -13.84 -11.82
N ALA A 433 12.55 -13.29 -10.85
CA ALA A 433 13.96 -13.57 -10.66
C ALA A 433 14.20 -15.03 -10.19
N PRO A 434 15.46 -15.54 -10.28
CA PRO A 434 15.79 -16.90 -9.84
C PRO A 434 15.41 -17.17 -8.37
N THR A 435 15.17 -18.42 -8.03
CA THR A 435 14.99 -18.83 -6.63
C THR A 435 16.26 -18.55 -5.82
N GLY A 436 16.13 -18.00 -4.62
CA GLY A 436 17.27 -17.75 -3.75
C GLY A 436 16.91 -16.98 -2.48
N GLU A 437 17.95 -16.60 -1.74
CA GLU A 437 17.84 -15.70 -0.60
C GLU A 437 17.94 -14.26 -1.08
N TYR A 438 17.03 -13.41 -0.62
CA TYR A 438 16.96 -12.01 -0.98
C TYR A 438 16.92 -11.15 0.26
N LEU A 439 17.75 -10.11 0.28
CA LEU A 439 17.59 -9.03 1.21
C LEU A 439 16.54 -8.05 0.67
N ILE A 440 15.48 -7.86 1.45
CA ILE A 440 14.38 -6.97 1.14
C ILE A 440 14.47 -5.77 2.06
N ARG A 441 14.54 -4.58 1.48
CA ARG A 441 14.39 -3.32 2.19
C ARG A 441 13.19 -2.59 1.64
N LEU A 442 12.23 -2.27 2.51
CA LEU A 442 10.96 -1.68 2.13
C LEU A 442 10.66 -0.48 3.01
N ASP A 443 10.40 0.66 2.39
CA ASP A 443 9.86 1.84 3.06
C ASP A 443 8.33 1.81 2.95
N ALA A 444 7.63 1.72 4.08
CA ALA A 444 6.18 1.59 4.09
C ALA A 444 5.45 2.88 3.69
N PHE A 445 6.09 4.04 3.81
CA PHE A 445 5.48 5.32 3.47
C PHE A 445 5.72 5.72 2.01
N SER A 446 6.97 5.70 1.54
CA SER A 446 7.27 6.00 0.13
C SER A 446 6.88 4.84 -0.79
N GLY A 447 6.78 3.63 -0.25
CA GLY A 447 6.54 2.41 -1.02
C GLY A 447 7.79 1.95 -1.77
N THR A 448 8.96 2.54 -1.53
CA THR A 448 10.18 2.14 -2.23
C THR A 448 10.63 0.76 -1.76
N VAL A 449 10.83 -0.16 -2.70
CA VAL A 449 11.32 -1.51 -2.42
C VAL A 449 12.66 -1.72 -3.09
N TYR A 450 13.69 -1.93 -2.28
CA TYR A 450 15.00 -2.36 -2.74
C TYR A 450 15.16 -3.85 -2.49
N VAL A 451 15.50 -4.58 -3.56
CA VAL A 451 15.70 -6.02 -3.51
C VAL A 451 17.10 -6.38 -3.97
N MET A 452 17.82 -7.06 -3.10
CA MET A 452 19.17 -7.54 -3.38
C MET A 452 19.22 -9.06 -3.25
N ASN A 453 19.61 -9.77 -4.30
CA ASN A 453 19.90 -11.20 -4.14
C ASN A 453 21.13 -11.38 -3.25
N ASN A 454 21.08 -12.24 -2.23
CA ASN A 454 22.09 -12.32 -1.16
C ASN A 454 23.21 -13.35 -1.42
N VAL A 455 23.57 -13.62 -2.68
CA VAL A 455 24.56 -14.67 -3.03
C VAL A 455 25.91 -14.15 -3.54
N GLY A 456 25.90 -13.09 -4.36
CA GLY A 456 27.11 -12.54 -5.00
C GLY A 456 27.63 -13.33 -6.21
N TYR A 457 28.84 -13.01 -6.63
CA TYR A 457 29.50 -13.64 -7.79
C TYR A 457 29.78 -15.13 -7.49
N PRO A 458 29.52 -16.06 -8.42
CA PRO A 458 29.28 -15.86 -9.85
C PRO A 458 27.81 -15.76 -10.28
N ASP A 459 26.85 -15.77 -9.37
CA ASP A 459 25.43 -15.82 -9.75
C ASP A 459 24.84 -14.44 -10.00
N VAL A 460 25.32 -13.43 -9.26
CA VAL A 460 24.96 -12.02 -9.46
C VAL A 460 26.17 -11.12 -9.23
N ILE A 461 26.10 -9.90 -9.74
CA ILE A 461 26.97 -8.79 -9.33
C ILE A 461 26.10 -7.60 -8.96
N TYR A 462 26.67 -6.59 -8.32
CA TYR A 462 25.92 -5.43 -7.85
C TYR A 462 26.44 -4.15 -8.46
N MET A 463 25.55 -3.18 -8.69
CA MET A 463 25.90 -1.83 -9.10
C MET A 463 25.56 -0.84 -7.98
N ASP A 464 26.51 0.02 -7.66
CA ASP A 464 26.36 1.14 -6.75
C ASP A 464 26.83 2.42 -7.45
N GLY A 465 26.39 3.58 -6.99
CA GLY A 465 26.78 4.86 -7.57
C GLY A 465 25.78 5.97 -7.25
N TRP A 466 25.89 7.07 -7.98
CA TRP A 466 24.95 8.19 -7.92
C TRP A 466 24.45 8.53 -9.34
N CYS A 467 23.41 9.38 -9.44
CA CYS A 467 22.80 9.78 -10.71
C CYS A 467 22.04 8.64 -11.43
N TRP A 468 21.58 7.65 -10.67
CA TRP A 468 20.71 6.58 -11.14
C TRP A 468 19.74 6.18 -10.03
N ASN A 469 18.58 5.62 -10.40
CA ASN A 469 17.66 5.01 -9.45
C ASN A 469 17.02 3.76 -10.04
N ARG A 470 16.38 2.96 -9.18
CA ARG A 470 15.64 1.78 -9.59
C ARG A 470 14.35 2.16 -10.32
N PHE A 471 13.74 3.27 -9.93
CA PHE A 471 12.43 3.71 -10.38
C PHE A 471 12.51 5.14 -10.92
N MET A 472 11.76 5.44 -11.99
CA MET A 472 11.62 6.83 -12.44
C MET A 472 10.89 7.69 -11.40
N GLY A 473 11.26 8.97 -11.32
CA GLY A 473 10.64 9.95 -10.43
C GLY A 473 11.08 9.83 -8.97
N ILE A 474 12.04 8.96 -8.66
CA ILE A 474 12.70 8.91 -7.36
C ILE A 474 14.10 9.46 -7.52
N GLU A 475 14.43 10.52 -6.79
CA GLU A 475 15.77 11.08 -6.82
C GLU A 475 16.71 10.28 -5.92
N ARG A 476 17.84 9.82 -6.47
CA ARG A 476 18.94 9.24 -5.70
C ARG A 476 20.24 9.94 -6.07
N GLY A 477 20.72 10.76 -5.14
CA GLY A 477 21.92 11.58 -5.31
C GLY A 477 23.21 10.97 -4.74
N SER A 478 23.19 9.76 -4.15
CA SER A 478 24.34 9.26 -3.39
C SER A 478 24.56 7.74 -3.46
N TRP A 479 25.84 7.40 -3.25
CA TRP A 479 26.33 6.04 -2.99
C TRP A 479 25.67 5.48 -1.74
N ASN A 480 25.15 4.25 -1.83
CA ASN A 480 24.54 3.58 -0.69
C ASN A 480 24.54 2.08 -0.93
N GLU A 481 25.36 1.37 -0.16
CA GLU A 481 25.55 -0.07 -0.28
C GLU A 481 24.26 -0.85 -0.02
N LYS A 482 23.35 -0.29 0.80
CA LYS A 482 22.11 -0.94 1.22
C LYS A 482 21.05 -0.99 0.13
N THR A 483 21.22 -0.20 -0.92
CA THR A 483 20.26 -0.07 -2.03
C THR A 483 20.93 -0.38 -3.37
N ARG A 484 22.01 -1.17 -3.35
CA ARG A 484 22.70 -1.63 -4.55
C ARG A 484 21.76 -2.39 -5.48
N LEU A 485 21.91 -2.13 -6.77
CA LEU A 485 21.17 -2.82 -7.82
C LEU A 485 21.78 -4.20 -8.06
N THR A 486 20.95 -5.25 -8.06
CA THR A 486 21.38 -6.59 -8.45
C THR A 486 21.36 -6.73 -9.97
N LEU A 487 22.48 -7.14 -10.57
CA LEU A 487 22.57 -7.56 -11.97
C LEU A 487 22.59 -9.09 -12.02
N TYR A 488 21.58 -9.65 -12.68
CA TYR A 488 21.40 -11.09 -12.79
C TYR A 488 22.17 -11.66 -13.97
N ARG A 489 22.80 -12.81 -13.75
CA ARG A 489 23.45 -13.58 -14.80
C ARG A 489 22.44 -14.00 -15.87
N THR A 490 22.76 -13.78 -17.15
CA THR A 490 21.84 -14.03 -18.26
C THR A 490 21.63 -15.51 -18.55
N SER A 491 22.59 -16.37 -18.18
CA SER A 491 22.43 -17.83 -18.18
C SER A 491 23.45 -18.50 -17.25
N PRO A 492 23.23 -19.75 -16.81
CA PRO A 492 24.16 -20.46 -15.91
C PRO A 492 25.59 -20.63 -16.46
N THR A 493 25.78 -20.48 -17.78
CA THR A 493 27.08 -20.65 -18.45
C THR A 493 27.65 -19.35 -19.00
N ALA A 494 26.90 -18.24 -18.99
CA ALA A 494 27.37 -16.95 -19.51
C ALA A 494 27.92 -16.08 -18.39
N ASN A 495 29.04 -15.38 -18.56
CA ASN A 495 29.49 -14.38 -17.59
C ASN A 495 28.99 -12.98 -17.94
N THR A 496 27.77 -12.92 -18.44
CA THR A 496 27.07 -11.68 -18.78
C THR A 496 25.96 -11.46 -17.76
N TYR A 497 25.84 -10.24 -17.24
CA TYR A 497 24.92 -9.86 -16.18
C TYR A 497 24.09 -8.67 -16.64
N GLN A 498 22.83 -8.62 -16.27
CA GLN A 498 21.94 -7.55 -16.68
C GLN A 498 21.01 -7.06 -15.55
N ALA A 499 20.64 -5.79 -15.65
CA ALA A 499 19.57 -5.17 -14.90
C ALA A 499 19.00 -3.98 -15.70
N ILE A 500 17.88 -3.44 -15.27
CA ILE A 500 17.32 -2.19 -15.79
C ILE A 500 17.31 -1.14 -14.70
N ALA A 501 17.84 0.05 -14.95
CA ALA A 501 17.76 1.17 -14.00
C ALA A 501 17.46 2.47 -14.71
N THR A 502 16.89 3.41 -13.99
CA THR A 502 16.72 4.78 -14.44
C THR A 502 18.04 5.55 -14.31
N ILE A 503 18.44 6.30 -15.34
CA ILE A 503 19.59 7.20 -15.29
C ILE A 503 19.09 8.65 -15.38
N LEU A 504 19.62 9.50 -14.51
CA LEU A 504 19.26 10.91 -14.40
C LEU A 504 20.11 11.77 -15.35
N PRO A 505 19.62 12.94 -15.79
CA PRO A 505 20.29 13.78 -16.79
C PRO A 505 21.48 14.60 -16.25
N TRP A 506 21.91 14.40 -14.99
CA TRP A 506 22.94 15.24 -14.34
C TRP A 506 24.37 14.78 -14.58
N GLY A 507 24.54 13.54 -15.06
CA GLY A 507 25.84 12.88 -15.21
C GLY A 507 26.41 12.43 -13.86
N GLY A 508 26.84 11.18 -13.79
CA GLY A 508 27.40 10.57 -12.58
C GLY A 508 28.20 9.32 -12.88
N ASP A 509 28.54 8.57 -11.84
CA ASP A 509 29.38 7.38 -11.98
C ASP A 509 28.91 6.22 -11.10
N VAL A 510 29.28 5.01 -11.54
CA VAL A 510 28.93 3.73 -10.91
C VAL A 510 30.14 2.83 -10.73
N SER A 511 30.08 1.95 -9.74
CA SER A 511 31.01 0.84 -9.56
C SER A 511 30.27 -0.49 -9.47
N PHE A 512 30.94 -1.55 -9.90
CA PHE A 512 30.43 -2.91 -9.82
C PHE A 512 31.08 -3.68 -8.68
N TRP A 513 30.30 -4.52 -8.00
CA TRP A 513 30.71 -5.24 -6.80
C TRP A 513 30.41 -6.73 -6.93
N ALA A 514 31.32 -7.57 -6.45
CA ALA A 514 31.21 -9.02 -6.54
C ALA A 514 30.54 -9.68 -5.31
N ALA A 515 30.29 -8.93 -4.23
CA ALA A 515 29.70 -9.44 -3.00
C ALA A 515 28.59 -8.51 -2.49
N PRO A 516 27.53 -9.06 -1.85
CA PRO A 516 26.49 -8.26 -1.22
C PRO A 516 27.06 -7.51 -0.02
N TYR A 517 26.40 -6.43 0.42
CA TYR A 517 26.90 -5.65 1.55
C TYR A 517 26.80 -6.37 2.90
N THR A 518 26.02 -7.45 2.95
CA THR A 518 25.91 -8.38 4.09
C THR A 518 27.11 -9.31 4.22
N ALA A 519 27.95 -9.43 3.18
CA ALA A 519 29.13 -10.26 3.22
C ALA A 519 30.25 -9.63 4.05
N GLU A 520 31.05 -10.47 4.69
CA GLU A 520 32.27 -10.02 5.36
C GLU A 520 33.24 -9.37 4.36
N GLU A 521 33.83 -8.25 4.75
CA GLU A 521 34.75 -7.46 3.92
C GLU A 521 34.14 -7.03 2.56
N TYR A 522 32.81 -6.90 2.44
CA TYR A 522 32.13 -6.52 1.19
C TYR A 522 32.74 -5.29 0.50
N GLY A 523 33.21 -4.31 1.29
CA GLY A 523 33.88 -3.09 0.84
C GLY A 523 35.16 -3.33 0.04
N LYS A 524 35.72 -4.55 0.06
CA LYS A 524 36.91 -4.95 -0.72
C LYS A 524 36.56 -5.64 -2.04
N TYR A 525 35.30 -5.99 -2.30
CA TYR A 525 34.89 -6.75 -3.48
C TYR A 525 34.53 -5.88 -4.70
N CYS A 526 35.03 -4.64 -4.78
CA CYS A 526 34.80 -3.78 -5.93
C CYS A 526 35.59 -4.29 -7.15
N ILE A 527 34.94 -4.30 -8.31
CA ILE A 527 35.57 -4.58 -9.60
C ILE A 527 36.14 -3.26 -10.12
N SER A 528 37.46 -3.07 -9.97
CA SER A 528 38.17 -1.85 -10.37
C SER A 528 37.93 -1.47 -11.83
N ALA A 529 37.81 -0.16 -12.10
CA ALA A 529 37.55 0.39 -13.43
C ALA A 529 38.63 -0.01 -14.43
N LYS A 530 39.86 -0.27 -13.95
CA LYS A 530 40.98 -0.69 -14.80
C LYS A 530 40.70 -2.01 -15.54
N TYR A 531 39.80 -2.86 -15.06
CA TYR A 531 39.48 -4.13 -15.72
C TYR A 531 38.45 -3.99 -16.85
N PHE A 532 37.85 -2.82 -17.01
CA PHE A 532 36.88 -2.55 -18.06
C PHE A 532 37.52 -1.89 -19.30
N ASP A 533 36.90 -2.11 -20.45
CA ASP A 533 37.21 -1.46 -21.73
C ASP A 533 35.92 -0.87 -22.33
N GLY A 534 36.07 0.15 -23.17
CA GLY A 534 34.95 0.83 -23.84
C GLY A 534 34.13 1.79 -22.96
N VAL A 535 34.61 2.10 -21.75
CA VAL A 535 33.99 3.06 -20.82
C VAL A 535 35.01 4.01 -20.23
N THR A 536 34.57 5.22 -19.88
CA THR A 536 35.41 6.24 -19.27
C THR A 536 35.53 6.00 -17.76
N PRO A 537 36.73 5.75 -17.23
CA PRO A 537 36.94 5.63 -15.78
C PRO A 537 36.69 6.95 -15.06
N ALA A 538 36.13 6.86 -13.85
CA ALA A 538 36.00 7.93 -12.88
C ALA A 538 36.73 7.50 -11.59
N GLY A 539 37.98 7.93 -11.45
CA GLY A 539 38.85 7.45 -10.37
C GLY A 539 39.20 5.95 -10.53
N ASP A 540 39.49 5.29 -9.42
CA ASP A 540 40.01 3.90 -9.41
C ASP A 540 38.93 2.84 -9.65
N SER A 541 37.69 3.09 -9.21
CA SER A 541 36.58 2.12 -9.30
C SER A 541 35.37 2.61 -10.08
N GLY A 542 35.22 3.91 -10.29
CA GLY A 542 34.04 4.48 -10.93
C GLY A 542 34.09 4.35 -12.45
N LEU A 543 32.91 4.24 -13.07
CA LEU A 543 32.67 4.24 -14.50
C LEU A 543 31.59 5.29 -14.79
N LEU A 544 31.86 6.22 -15.70
CA LEU A 544 30.89 7.27 -16.03
C LEU A 544 29.62 6.67 -16.66
N LEU A 545 28.47 7.12 -16.18
CA LEU A 545 27.18 6.86 -16.79
C LEU A 545 26.98 7.68 -18.07
N PRO A 546 26.14 7.22 -19.01
CA PRO A 546 25.64 8.09 -20.07
C PRO A 546 24.84 9.26 -19.47
N VAL A 547 24.81 10.39 -20.18
CA VAL A 547 24.02 11.57 -19.79
C VAL A 547 22.83 11.70 -20.74
N PRO A 548 21.64 11.20 -20.37
CA PRO A 548 20.45 11.36 -21.20
C PRO A 548 19.94 12.81 -21.14
N THR A 549 19.11 13.21 -22.11
CA THR A 549 18.48 14.55 -22.13
C THR A 549 17.41 14.71 -21.05
N GLU A 550 16.75 13.61 -20.69
CA GLU A 550 15.72 13.51 -19.66
C GLU A 550 15.92 12.21 -18.90
N GLU A 551 15.30 12.09 -17.73
CA GLU A 551 15.30 10.83 -16.97
C GLU A 551 14.79 9.68 -17.83
N THR A 552 15.53 8.57 -17.94
CA THR A 552 15.19 7.46 -18.85
C THR A 552 15.66 6.11 -18.32
N TYR A 553 14.92 5.04 -18.60
CA TYR A 553 15.34 3.67 -18.31
C TYR A 553 16.47 3.19 -19.22
N TYR A 554 17.45 2.52 -18.64
CA TYR A 554 18.56 1.89 -19.32
C TYR A 554 18.65 0.41 -18.95
N LYS A 555 18.76 -0.43 -19.98
CA LYS A 555 19.28 -1.78 -19.82
C LYS A 555 20.79 -1.70 -19.66
N ILE A 556 21.27 -2.19 -18.52
CA ILE A 556 22.68 -2.28 -18.18
C ILE A 556 23.12 -3.72 -18.42
N VAL A 557 24.19 -3.90 -19.19
CA VAL A 557 24.76 -5.23 -19.46
C VAL A 557 26.25 -5.20 -19.15
N VAL A 558 26.69 -6.04 -18.22
CA VAL A 558 28.09 -6.24 -17.86
C VAL A 558 28.53 -7.60 -18.38
N ASP A 559 29.55 -7.62 -19.25
CA ASP A 559 30.16 -8.83 -19.78
C ASP A 559 31.56 -9.01 -19.17
N LEU A 560 31.65 -9.95 -18.22
CA LEU A 560 32.87 -10.36 -17.54
C LEU A 560 33.69 -11.39 -18.35
N LYS A 561 33.36 -11.57 -19.64
CA LYS A 561 34.03 -12.46 -20.59
C LYS A 561 34.04 -13.91 -20.11
N ASP A 562 35.21 -14.40 -19.72
CA ASP A 562 35.41 -15.78 -19.28
C ASP A 562 35.33 -15.92 -17.74
N GLY A 563 34.96 -14.83 -17.04
CA GLY A 563 34.88 -14.77 -15.59
C GLY A 563 36.21 -14.36 -14.95
N PHE A 564 36.24 -14.35 -13.62
CA PHE A 564 37.41 -13.98 -12.85
C PHE A 564 37.51 -14.74 -11.52
N THR A 565 38.70 -14.67 -10.92
CA THR A 565 38.93 -15.09 -9.53
C THR A 565 39.36 -13.90 -8.68
N ILE A 566 39.13 -14.00 -7.37
CA ILE A 566 39.48 -12.95 -6.41
C ILE A 566 40.68 -13.42 -5.60
N ASP A 567 41.77 -12.67 -5.68
CA ASP A 567 42.94 -12.84 -4.84
C ASP A 567 42.78 -11.99 -3.57
N LYS A 568 42.57 -12.67 -2.44
CA LYS A 568 42.38 -12.02 -1.14
C LYS A 568 43.69 -11.67 -0.42
N GLU A 569 44.83 -12.14 -0.92
CA GLU A 569 46.14 -11.85 -0.33
C GLU A 569 46.70 -10.51 -0.81
N ASN A 570 46.32 -10.09 -2.02
CA ASN A 570 46.79 -8.87 -2.65
C ASN A 570 45.69 -7.84 -2.86
N LEU A 571 46.01 -6.57 -2.64
CA LEU A 571 45.09 -5.45 -2.88
C LEU A 571 45.46 -4.65 -4.13
N ASP A 572 44.44 -4.23 -4.85
CA ASP A 572 44.46 -3.20 -5.87
C ASP A 572 43.85 -1.91 -5.30
N GLY A 573 44.70 -1.03 -4.78
CA GLY A 573 44.25 0.09 -3.95
C GLY A 573 43.63 -0.43 -2.65
N ASN A 574 42.34 -0.16 -2.43
CA ASN A 574 41.59 -0.61 -1.26
C ASN A 574 40.81 -1.92 -1.49
N TYR A 575 40.85 -2.47 -2.71
CA TYR A 575 40.03 -3.61 -3.12
C TYR A 575 40.87 -4.87 -3.31
N TYR A 576 40.25 -6.04 -3.25
CA TYR A 576 40.93 -7.29 -3.61
C TYR A 576 41.36 -7.28 -5.08
N THR A 577 42.51 -7.88 -5.35
CA THR A 577 42.99 -8.02 -6.72
C THR A 577 42.12 -9.03 -7.45
N ILE A 578 41.62 -8.65 -8.62
CA ILE A 578 40.85 -9.54 -9.49
C ILE A 578 41.77 -10.09 -10.59
N VAL A 579 41.66 -11.39 -10.85
CA VAL A 579 42.40 -12.09 -11.92
C VAL A 579 41.41 -12.59 -12.97
N PRO A 580 41.24 -11.87 -14.12
CA PRO A 580 40.40 -12.33 -15.23
C PRO A 580 40.93 -13.63 -15.83
N ALA A 581 40.06 -14.61 -16.06
CA ALA A 581 40.43 -15.99 -16.42
C ALA A 581 41.31 -16.10 -17.68
N ASN A 582 41.19 -15.17 -18.63
CA ASN A 582 41.96 -15.13 -19.88
C ASN A 582 42.64 -13.77 -20.14
N GLY A 583 42.81 -12.93 -19.11
CA GLY A 583 43.41 -11.60 -19.24
C GLY A 583 42.60 -10.60 -20.09
N LYS A 584 41.41 -10.97 -20.56
CA LYS A 584 40.52 -10.10 -21.33
C LYS A 584 39.92 -9.04 -20.41
N LYS A 585 39.79 -7.82 -20.94
CA LYS A 585 39.03 -6.74 -20.28
C LYS A 585 37.53 -7.02 -20.35
N PHE A 586 36.84 -6.65 -19.29
CA PHE A 586 35.38 -6.67 -19.20
C PHE A 586 34.79 -5.52 -20.01
N THR A 587 33.51 -5.60 -20.32
CA THR A 587 32.79 -4.52 -21.01
C THR A 587 31.47 -4.26 -20.31
N VAL A 588 31.03 -3.01 -20.30
CA VAL A 588 29.69 -2.63 -19.86
C VAL A 588 28.99 -1.86 -20.98
N THR A 589 27.69 -2.06 -21.12
CA THR A 589 26.86 -1.36 -22.10
C THR A 589 25.61 -0.82 -21.42
N PHE A 590 25.31 0.45 -21.69
CA PHE A 590 24.11 1.13 -21.27
C PHE A 590 23.25 1.39 -22.52
N THR A 591 22.09 0.76 -22.60
CA THR A 591 21.17 0.92 -23.75
C THR A 591 19.84 1.49 -23.27
N PRO A 592 19.39 2.66 -23.78
CA PRO A 592 18.07 3.19 -23.47
C PRO A 592 16.98 2.15 -23.76
N THR A 593 15.97 2.06 -22.90
CA THR A 593 14.91 1.07 -23.00
C THR A 593 13.59 1.57 -22.41
N THR A 594 12.55 0.73 -22.50
CA THR A 594 11.22 0.94 -21.89
C THR A 594 10.86 -0.33 -21.11
N LEU A 595 10.08 -0.19 -20.03
CA LEU A 595 9.61 -1.32 -19.21
C LEU A 595 8.50 -2.14 -19.88
#